data_AF-A0A091HFF4-F1
#
_entry.id   AF-A0A091HFF4-F1
#
_cell.length_a   1.000
_cell.length_b   1.000
_cell.length_c   1.000
_cell.angle_alpha   90.00
_cell.angle_beta   90.00
_cell.angle_gamma   90.00
#
_symmetry.space_group_name_H-M   'P 1'
#
loop_
_entity.id
_entity.type
_entity.pdbx_description
1 polymer ?
#
loop_
_entity_poly.entity_id
_entity_poly.type
_entity_poly.pdbx_seq_one_letter_code
_entity_poly.pdbx_strand_id
1 'polypeptide(L)'
;FTITDDSNDDYQYEEVPADDEFSLQEDDEDLTKALQTVQEQAEDARILALRPILTSEKSVSEIPETMDDFICNFLVRLGMSRTLDCFQTEWYELIQRGVFRAKDAGLVPTVCTRNQQLEEENMLLRKDLENYKLAANKAKEAFLKMQKERDFHQMHHKRVVQEKNRLICDIERLKAHYASYEPVLKQLTEKYQTALRQKMLTSLERARAVGQV
;
A
#
# COMPACT_ATOMS: atom_id res chain seq x y z
N PHE A 1 -9.73 -17.63 -10.59
CA PHE A 1 -9.64 -16.22 -10.98
C PHE A 1 -8.41 -16.05 -11.82
N THR A 2 -8.59 -15.89 -13.12
CA THR A 2 -7.50 -15.66 -14.06
C THR A 2 -7.06 -14.21 -13.88
N ILE A 3 -5.89 -14.01 -13.30
CA ILE A 3 -5.24 -12.69 -13.27
C ILE A 3 -4.84 -12.44 -14.72
N THR A 4 -5.62 -11.64 -15.43
CA THR A 4 -5.21 -11.10 -16.72
C THR A 4 -4.06 -10.16 -16.46
N ASP A 5 -2.87 -10.68 -16.73
CA ASP A 5 -1.61 -9.96 -16.83
C ASP A 5 -1.67 -9.05 -18.06
N ASP A 6 -2.37 -7.93 -17.93
CA ASP A 6 -2.36 -6.84 -18.92
C ASP A 6 -1.37 -5.75 -18.48
N SER A 7 -0.30 -6.16 -17.78
CA SER A 7 0.82 -5.33 -17.41
C SER A 7 1.76 -5.16 -18.60
N ASN A 8 1.24 -4.60 -19.70
CA ASN A 8 2.09 -3.97 -20.70
C ASN A 8 2.52 -2.61 -20.14
N ASP A 9 3.49 -2.67 -19.23
CA ASP A 9 4.21 -1.50 -18.72
C ASP A 9 5.21 -1.03 -19.77
N ASP A 10 4.68 -0.47 -20.85
CA ASP A 10 5.45 0.13 -21.95
C ASP A 10 5.53 1.67 -21.80
N TYR A 11 5.20 2.19 -20.61
CA TYR A 11 5.06 3.61 -20.37
C TYR A 11 6.32 4.18 -19.73
N GLN A 12 7.17 4.79 -20.56
CA GLN A 12 8.25 5.65 -20.08
C GLN A 12 7.65 6.87 -19.38
N TYR A 13 7.96 7.02 -18.09
CA TYR A 13 7.77 8.25 -17.36
C TYR A 13 8.60 9.34 -18.05
N GLU A 14 7.94 10.33 -18.64
CA GLU A 14 8.61 11.48 -19.22
C GLU A 14 9.19 12.29 -18.06
N GLU A 15 10.51 12.18 -17.84
CA GLU A 15 11.23 13.02 -16.87
C GLU A 15 11.00 14.48 -17.26
N VAL A 16 10.31 15.20 -16.38
CA VAL A 16 10.11 16.64 -16.52
C VAL A 16 11.48 17.29 -16.45
N PRO A 17 11.89 18.09 -17.45
CA PRO A 17 13.17 18.80 -17.40
C PRO A 17 13.26 19.61 -16.09
N ALA A 18 14.37 19.49 -15.38
CA ALA A 18 14.63 20.22 -14.13
C ALA A 18 14.74 21.76 -14.30
N ASP A 19 14.45 22.27 -15.51
CA ASP A 19 14.65 23.66 -15.91
C ASP A 19 13.38 24.53 -15.77
N ASP A 20 12.30 24.02 -15.15
CA ASP A 20 11.25 24.89 -14.66
C ASP A 20 11.70 25.50 -13.32
N GLU A 21 12.13 26.76 -13.37
CA GLU A 21 12.54 27.65 -12.25
C GLU A 21 11.41 27.88 -11.21
N PHE A 22 10.31 27.14 -11.30
CA PHE A 22 9.29 26.98 -10.26
C PHE A 22 9.51 25.65 -9.53
N SER A 23 10.63 25.56 -8.80
CA SER A 23 10.75 24.56 -7.74
C SER A 23 9.76 24.94 -6.64
N LEU A 24 8.52 24.46 -6.73
CA LEU A 24 7.75 24.26 -5.53
C LEU A 24 8.57 23.27 -4.71
N GLN A 25 8.94 23.69 -3.51
CA GLN A 25 9.58 22.84 -2.52
C GLN A 25 8.55 21.77 -2.15
N GLU A 26 8.48 20.71 -2.97
CA GLU A 26 7.79 19.49 -2.60
C GLU A 26 8.55 18.98 -1.38
N ASP A 27 7.87 18.98 -0.23
CA ASP A 27 8.41 18.46 1.01
C ASP A 27 8.85 17.00 0.76
N ASP A 28 10.15 16.82 0.52
CA ASP A 28 10.88 15.53 0.47
C ASP A 28 10.68 14.66 1.73
N GLU A 29 9.92 15.16 2.71
CA GLU A 29 9.51 14.45 3.90
C GLU A 29 8.72 13.17 3.58
N ASP A 30 7.91 13.12 2.52
CA ASP A 30 7.01 11.97 2.29
C ASP A 30 7.78 10.74 1.77
N LEU A 31 8.69 10.93 0.81
CA LEU A 31 9.55 9.86 0.28
C LEU A 31 10.54 9.36 1.34
N THR A 32 11.14 10.28 2.10
CA THR A 32 12.11 9.93 3.16
C THR A 32 11.43 9.14 4.28
N LYS A 33 10.22 9.53 4.70
CA LYS A 33 9.41 8.77 5.67
C LYS A 33 9.00 7.41 5.12
N ALA A 34 8.61 7.32 3.84
CA ALA A 34 8.27 6.05 3.22
C ALA A 34 9.47 5.07 3.23
N LEU A 35 10.66 5.53 2.84
CA LEU A 35 11.88 4.70 2.89
C LEU A 35 12.25 4.27 4.31
N GLN A 36 12.11 5.18 5.28
CA GLN A 36 12.37 4.87 6.69
C GLN A 36 11.41 3.81 7.22
N THR A 37 10.11 3.91 6.91
CA THR A 37 9.13 2.90 7.36
C THR A 37 9.35 1.53 6.73
N VAL A 38 9.79 1.46 5.47
CA VAL A 38 10.15 0.19 4.80
C VAL A 38 11.38 -0.43 5.46
N GLN A 39 12.38 0.39 5.82
CA GLN A 39 13.57 -0.08 6.50
C GLN A 39 13.26 -0.58 7.92
N GLU A 40 12.46 0.16 8.69
CA GLU A 40 12.00 -0.26 10.02
C GLU A 40 11.22 -1.59 9.96
N GLN A 41 10.33 -1.77 8.97
CA GLN A 41 9.61 -3.04 8.78
C GLN A 41 10.54 -4.20 8.40
N ALA A 42 11.59 -3.94 7.61
CA ALA A 42 12.58 -4.94 7.26
C ALA A 42 13.46 -5.33 8.46
N GLU A 43 13.79 -4.37 9.33
CA GLU A 43 14.49 -4.61 10.58
C GLU A 43 13.63 -5.38 11.58
N ASP A 44 12.35 -5.04 11.73
CA ASP A 44 11.40 -5.80 12.56
C ASP A 44 11.20 -7.23 12.06
N ALA A 45 11.09 -7.43 10.74
CA ALA A 45 11.01 -8.76 10.15
C ALA A 45 12.29 -9.57 10.40
N ARG A 46 13.47 -8.92 10.36
CA ARG A 46 14.76 -9.55 10.72
C ARG A 46 14.83 -9.88 12.20
N ILE A 47 14.36 -9.00 13.09
CA ILE A 47 14.32 -9.24 14.54
C ILE A 47 13.37 -10.40 14.87
N LEU A 48 12.22 -10.48 14.20
CA LEU A 48 11.29 -11.61 14.32
C LEU A 48 11.88 -12.92 13.80
N ALA A 49 12.65 -12.88 12.70
CA ALA A 49 13.34 -14.04 12.15
C ALA A 49 14.56 -14.49 12.98
N LEU A 50 15.24 -13.55 13.66
CA LEU A 50 16.37 -13.79 14.55
C LEU A 50 15.95 -14.14 15.97
N ARG A 51 14.67 -13.97 16.32
CA ARG A 51 14.13 -14.50 17.57
C ARG A 51 14.34 -16.01 17.51
N PRO A 52 15.21 -16.58 18.38
CA PRO A 52 15.44 -18.00 18.34
C PRO A 52 14.09 -18.66 18.52
N ILE A 53 13.79 -19.59 17.62
CA ILE A 53 12.77 -20.61 17.75
C ILE A 53 13.07 -21.33 19.07
N LEU A 54 12.64 -20.71 20.17
CA LEU A 54 12.58 -21.29 21.51
C LEU A 54 11.33 -22.17 21.62
N THR A 55 10.78 -22.62 20.49
CA THR A 55 10.28 -23.99 20.40
C THR A 55 11.50 -24.89 20.19
N SER A 56 12.41 -24.89 21.16
CA SER A 56 13.14 -26.12 21.41
C SER A 56 12.04 -27.11 21.71
N GLU A 57 11.72 -27.94 20.72
CA GLU A 57 11.25 -29.31 20.89
C GLU A 57 12.32 -30.04 21.73
N LYS A 58 12.50 -29.59 22.97
CA LYS A 58 12.99 -30.44 24.01
C LYS A 58 11.81 -31.36 24.18
N SER A 59 11.90 -32.50 23.52
CA SER A 59 11.23 -33.72 23.88
C SER A 59 11.41 -33.88 25.39
N VAL A 60 10.50 -33.26 26.13
CA VAL A 60 10.26 -33.58 27.53
C VAL A 60 9.85 -35.03 27.44
N SER A 61 10.79 -35.91 27.76
CA SER A 61 10.52 -37.32 28.02
C SER A 61 9.18 -37.37 28.74
N GLU A 62 8.14 -37.80 28.03
CA GLU A 62 6.79 -37.99 28.56
C GLU A 62 6.94 -38.97 29.72
N ILE A 63 7.10 -38.46 30.94
CA ILE A 63 6.79 -39.22 32.13
C ILE A 63 5.31 -39.48 31.97
N PRO A 64 4.88 -40.74 31.75
CA PRO A 64 3.49 -40.99 31.42
C PRO A 64 2.64 -40.52 32.59
N GLU A 65 1.67 -39.66 32.33
CA GLU A 65 0.75 -39.17 33.36
C GLU A 65 0.15 -40.37 34.09
N THR A 66 -0.02 -40.22 35.40
CA THR A 66 -0.72 -41.22 36.19
C THR A 66 -2.20 -41.19 35.80
N MET A 67 -2.87 -42.34 35.79
CA MET A 67 -4.25 -42.44 35.33
C MET A 67 -5.22 -41.50 36.08
N ASP A 68 -4.98 -41.27 37.37
CA ASP A 68 -5.79 -40.35 38.20
C ASP A 68 -5.61 -38.88 37.83
N ASP A 69 -4.37 -38.44 37.56
CA ASP A 69 -4.09 -37.08 37.06
C ASP A 69 -4.80 -36.84 35.72
N PHE A 70 -4.76 -37.80 34.80
CA PHE A 70 -5.43 -37.70 33.51
C PHE A 70 -6.96 -37.60 33.65
N ILE A 71 -7.57 -38.42 34.50
CA ILE A 71 -9.02 -38.35 34.75
C ILE A 71 -9.39 -37.00 35.37
N CYS A 72 -8.59 -36.49 36.31
CA CYS A 72 -8.82 -35.18 36.90
C CYS A 72 -8.72 -34.07 35.85
N ASN A 73 -7.65 -34.06 35.05
CA ASN A 73 -7.45 -33.08 33.98
C ASN A 73 -8.58 -33.15 32.93
N PHE A 74 -9.03 -34.36 32.59
CA PHE A 74 -10.15 -34.58 31.68
C PHE A 74 -11.46 -33.99 32.23
N LEU A 75 -11.79 -34.27 33.49
CA LEU A 75 -13.00 -33.75 34.13
C LEU A 75 -12.94 -32.22 34.30
N VAL A 76 -11.77 -31.65 34.58
CA VAL A 76 -11.55 -30.20 34.59
C VAL A 76 -11.78 -29.61 33.19
N ARG A 77 -11.18 -30.22 32.15
CA ARG A 77 -11.29 -29.75 30.75
C ARG A 77 -12.74 -29.77 30.26
N LEU A 78 -13.54 -30.75 30.69
CA LEU A 78 -14.97 -30.83 30.38
C LEU A 78 -15.87 -30.02 31.33
N GLY A 79 -15.30 -29.35 32.33
CA GLY A 79 -16.07 -28.54 33.30
C GLY A 79 -16.95 -29.37 34.25
N MET A 80 -16.64 -30.66 34.44
CA MET A 80 -17.42 -31.60 35.25
C MET A 80 -17.03 -31.53 36.73
N SER A 81 -17.14 -30.35 37.33
CA SER A 81 -16.66 -30.08 38.70
C SER A 81 -17.27 -30.97 39.78
N ARG A 82 -18.57 -31.27 39.72
CA ARG A 82 -19.22 -32.17 40.69
C ARG A 82 -18.72 -33.60 40.58
N THR A 83 -18.52 -34.09 39.35
CA THR A 83 -18.00 -35.44 39.10
C THR A 83 -16.55 -35.55 39.55
N LEU A 84 -15.76 -34.50 39.34
CA LEU A 84 -14.39 -34.41 39.84
C LEU A 84 -14.34 -34.50 41.36
N ASP A 85 -15.20 -33.75 42.05
CA ASP A 85 -15.23 -33.70 43.52
C ASP A 85 -15.61 -35.07 44.12
N CYS A 86 -16.63 -35.73 43.55
CA CYS A 86 -17.00 -37.10 43.91
C CYS A 86 -15.87 -38.09 43.64
N PHE A 87 -15.27 -38.04 42.44
CA PHE A 87 -14.17 -38.92 42.06
C PHE A 87 -12.98 -38.78 43.01
N GLN A 88 -12.53 -37.55 43.28
CA GLN A 88 -11.41 -37.30 44.20
C GLN A 88 -11.71 -37.82 45.61
N THR A 89 -12.92 -37.56 46.13
CA THR A 89 -13.33 -38.02 47.46
C THR A 89 -13.29 -39.54 47.57
N GLU A 90 -13.91 -40.25 46.63
CA GLU A 90 -13.93 -41.72 46.63
C GLU A 90 -12.53 -42.31 46.42
N TRP A 91 -11.73 -41.71 45.54
CA TRP A 91 -10.37 -42.14 45.24
C TRP A 91 -9.45 -42.05 46.46
N TYR A 92 -9.47 -40.92 47.19
CA TYR A 92 -8.70 -40.76 48.41
C TYR A 92 -9.19 -41.67 49.54
N GLU A 93 -10.50 -41.89 49.64
CA GLU A 93 -11.08 -42.81 50.63
C GLU A 93 -10.62 -44.27 50.39
N LEU A 94 -10.60 -44.72 49.14
CA LEU A 94 -10.12 -46.05 48.75
C LEU A 94 -8.62 -46.25 49.06
N ILE A 95 -7.82 -45.20 48.86
CA ILE A 95 -6.39 -45.20 49.20
C ILE A 95 -6.19 -45.29 50.73
N GLN A 96 -6.92 -44.49 51.51
CA GLN A 96 -6.82 -44.50 52.97
C GLN A 96 -7.24 -45.85 53.59
N ARG A 97 -8.27 -46.50 53.02
CA ARG A 97 -8.71 -47.83 53.43
C ARG A 97 -7.75 -48.95 53.01
N GLY A 98 -6.72 -48.64 52.20
CA GLY A 98 -5.71 -49.60 51.76
C GLY A 98 -6.19 -50.63 50.75
N VAL A 99 -7.40 -50.44 50.19
CA VAL A 99 -8.01 -51.32 49.18
C VAL A 99 -7.26 -51.21 47.84
N PHE A 100 -6.63 -50.05 47.62
CA PHE A 100 -5.97 -49.71 46.38
C PHE A 100 -4.77 -48.79 46.67
N ARG A 101 -3.61 -49.02 46.03
CA ARG A 101 -2.47 -48.12 46.14
C ARG A 101 -2.42 -47.20 44.92
N ALA A 102 -1.98 -45.96 45.07
CA ALA A 102 -1.81 -45.03 43.95
C ALA A 102 -0.96 -45.59 42.79
N LYS A 103 -0.03 -46.52 43.08
CA LYS A 103 0.80 -47.21 42.08
C LYS A 103 0.03 -48.24 41.24
N ASP A 104 -1.15 -48.67 41.69
CA ASP A 104 -1.97 -49.68 41.03
C ASP A 104 -2.85 -49.07 39.91
N ALA A 105 -2.94 -47.74 39.84
CA ALA A 105 -3.70 -47.01 38.82
C ALA A 105 -3.12 -47.11 37.41
N GLY A 106 -1.86 -47.51 37.30
CA GLY A 106 -1.16 -47.61 36.03
C GLY A 106 -0.92 -46.25 35.38
N LEU A 107 -0.34 -46.31 34.19
CA LEU A 107 0.02 -45.15 33.39
C LEU A 107 -1.02 -44.94 32.30
N VAL A 108 -1.20 -43.68 31.88
CA VAL A 108 -2.12 -43.33 30.80
C VAL A 108 -1.74 -44.05 29.50
N PRO A 109 -2.71 -44.64 28.77
CA PRO A 109 -2.45 -45.23 27.47
C PRO A 109 -1.91 -44.20 26.49
N THR A 110 -0.86 -44.56 25.76
CA THR A 110 -0.17 -43.68 24.80
C THR A 110 -1.09 -43.08 23.74
N VAL A 111 -2.18 -43.77 23.37
CA VAL A 111 -3.20 -43.28 22.43
C VAL A 111 -3.95 -42.05 22.98
N CYS A 112 -4.23 -42.02 24.29
CA CYS A 112 -4.93 -40.89 24.93
C CYS A 112 -4.06 -39.63 24.91
N THR A 113 -2.77 -39.78 25.28
CA THR A 113 -1.77 -38.70 25.20
C THR A 113 -1.60 -38.20 23.77
N ARG A 114 -1.51 -39.13 22.80
CA ARG A 114 -1.38 -38.78 21.39
C ARG A 114 -2.60 -38.02 20.85
N ASN A 115 -3.81 -38.41 21.23
CA ASN A 115 -5.02 -37.69 20.81
C ASN A 115 -5.07 -36.28 21.38
N GLN A 116 -4.68 -36.09 22.65
CA GLN A 116 -4.64 -34.76 23.25
C GLN A 116 -3.63 -33.85 22.52
N GLN A 117 -2.44 -34.36 22.19
CA GLN A 117 -1.46 -33.61 21.39
C GLN A 117 -2.04 -33.21 20.02
N LEU A 118 -2.68 -34.14 19.33
CA LEU A 118 -3.29 -33.86 18.02
C LEU A 118 -4.44 -32.85 18.10
N GLU A 119 -5.20 -32.84 19.20
CA GLU A 119 -6.24 -31.83 19.46
C GLU A 119 -5.63 -30.44 19.69
N GLU A 120 -4.56 -30.36 20.49
CA GLU A 120 -3.82 -29.12 20.74
C GLU A 120 -3.20 -28.56 19.45
N GLU A 121 -2.54 -29.41 18.67
CA GLU A 121 -2.00 -29.07 17.34
C GLU A 121 -3.11 -28.58 16.40
N ASN A 122 -4.26 -29.28 16.34
CA ASN A 122 -5.40 -28.86 15.52
C ASN A 122 -5.94 -27.49 15.94
N MET A 123 -6.03 -27.24 17.25
CA MET A 123 -6.48 -25.95 17.79
C MET A 123 -5.53 -24.82 17.39
N LEU A 124 -4.21 -25.03 17.50
CA LEU A 124 -3.21 -24.07 17.07
C LEU A 124 -3.27 -23.81 15.56
N LEU A 125 -3.29 -24.87 14.75
CA LEU A 125 -3.38 -24.75 13.29
C LEU A 125 -4.64 -24.02 12.84
N ARG A 126 -5.79 -24.25 13.49
CA ARG A 126 -7.03 -23.52 13.21
C ARG A 126 -6.91 -22.03 13.53
N LYS A 127 -6.28 -21.70 14.65
CA LYS A 127 -6.04 -20.31 15.04
C LYS A 127 -5.12 -19.61 14.04
N ASP A 128 -4.03 -20.25 13.64
CA ASP A 128 -3.09 -19.70 12.67
C ASP A 128 -3.74 -19.53 11.31
N LEU A 129 -4.55 -20.50 10.86
CA LEU A 129 -5.31 -20.40 9.62
C LEU A 129 -6.27 -19.20 9.62
N GLU A 130 -6.93 -18.92 10.75
CA GLU A 130 -7.79 -17.74 10.87
C GLU A 130 -6.99 -16.44 10.84
N ASN A 131 -5.83 -16.40 11.51
CA ASN A 131 -4.92 -15.25 11.46
C ASN A 131 -4.42 -14.99 10.04
N TYR A 132 -4.04 -16.03 9.30
CA TYR A 132 -3.60 -15.90 7.91
C TYR A 132 -4.72 -15.42 6.99
N LYS A 133 -5.96 -15.90 7.18
CA LYS A 133 -7.12 -15.39 6.44
C LYS A 133 -7.34 -13.90 6.69
N LEU A 134 -7.27 -13.46 7.96
CA LEU A 134 -7.42 -12.06 8.31
C LEU A 134 -6.32 -11.20 7.67
N ALA A 135 -5.07 -11.64 7.75
CA ALA A 135 -3.93 -10.94 7.15
C ALA A 135 -4.07 -10.86 5.62
N ALA A 136 -4.45 -11.95 4.97
CA ALA A 136 -4.67 -12.00 3.52
C ALA A 136 -5.81 -11.07 3.08
N ASN A 137 -6.92 -11.04 3.82
CA ASN A 137 -8.04 -10.14 3.54
C ASN A 137 -7.62 -8.67 3.69
N LYS A 138 -6.90 -8.33 4.76
CA LYS A 138 -6.38 -6.97 4.98
C LYS A 138 -5.41 -6.55 3.86
N ALA A 139 -4.51 -7.44 3.44
CA ALA A 139 -3.59 -7.18 2.33
C ALA A 139 -4.34 -6.98 1.01
N LYS A 140 -5.36 -7.80 0.75
CA LYS A 140 -6.23 -7.66 -0.43
C LYS A 140 -6.96 -6.31 -0.46
N GLU A 141 -7.51 -5.87 0.67
CA GLU A 141 -8.18 -4.57 0.78
C GLU A 141 -7.22 -3.41 0.54
N ALA A 142 -6.02 -3.46 1.15
CA ALA A 142 -4.98 -2.46 0.93
C ALA A 142 -4.55 -2.40 -0.54
N PHE A 143 -4.34 -3.56 -1.17
CA PHE A 143 -3.99 -3.64 -2.58
C PHE A 143 -5.06 -3.02 -3.48
N LEU A 144 -6.35 -3.33 -3.25
CA LEU A 144 -7.45 -2.73 -4.00
C LEU A 144 -7.52 -1.20 -3.83
N LYS A 145 -7.17 -0.67 -2.64
CA LYS A 145 -7.09 0.77 -2.42
C LYS A 145 -5.95 1.39 -3.22
N MET A 146 -4.76 0.81 -3.18
CA MET A 146 -3.60 1.29 -3.93
C MET A 146 -3.84 1.23 -5.44
N GLN A 147 -4.49 0.17 -5.92
CA GLN A 147 -4.86 0.03 -7.33
C GLN A 147 -5.77 1.17 -7.80
N LYS A 148 -6.80 1.51 -7.02
CA LYS A 148 -7.71 2.62 -7.34
C LYS A 148 -6.99 3.97 -7.36
N GLU A 149 -6.07 4.20 -6.43
CA GLU A 149 -5.29 5.45 -6.37
C GLU A 149 -4.37 5.56 -7.59
N ARG A 150 -3.65 4.49 -7.93
CA ARG A 150 -2.84 4.40 -9.15
C ARG A 150 -3.69 4.70 -10.39
N ASP A 151 -4.85 4.08 -10.54
CA ASP A 151 -5.74 4.28 -11.69
C ASP A 151 -6.26 5.72 -11.76
N PHE A 152 -6.56 6.33 -10.61
CA PHE A 152 -6.92 7.74 -10.51
C PHE A 152 -5.79 8.66 -10.99
N HIS A 153 -4.56 8.45 -10.51
CA HIS A 153 -3.40 9.21 -10.95
C HIS A 153 -3.11 9.03 -12.44
N GLN A 154 -3.18 7.81 -12.96
CA GLN A 154 -3.00 7.53 -14.39
C GLN A 154 -4.04 8.26 -15.23
N MET A 155 -5.31 8.22 -14.83
CA MET A 155 -6.38 8.93 -15.54
C MET A 155 -6.18 10.45 -15.48
N HIS A 156 -5.80 10.97 -14.31
CA HIS A 156 -5.57 12.41 -14.11
C HIS A 156 -4.40 12.91 -14.96
N HIS A 157 -3.27 12.20 -14.94
CA HIS A 157 -2.11 12.53 -15.76
C HIS A 157 -2.46 12.53 -17.25
N LYS A 158 -3.18 11.52 -17.76
CA LYS A 158 -3.65 11.48 -19.15
C LYS A 158 -4.50 12.71 -19.51
N ARG A 159 -5.37 13.15 -18.62
CA ARG A 159 -6.17 14.38 -18.82
C ARG A 159 -5.27 15.61 -18.88
N VAL A 160 -4.35 15.77 -17.93
CA VAL A 160 -3.43 16.92 -17.87
C VAL A 160 -2.58 17.00 -19.14
N VAL A 161 -2.08 15.87 -19.65
CA VAL A 161 -1.33 15.82 -20.92
C VAL A 161 -2.19 16.27 -22.10
N GLN A 162 -3.46 15.86 -22.16
CA GLN A 162 -4.38 16.33 -23.21
C GLN A 162 -4.62 17.84 -23.12
N GLU A 163 -4.81 18.38 -21.93
CA GLU A 163 -4.97 19.82 -21.70
C GLU A 163 -3.69 20.59 -22.05
N LYS A 164 -2.51 20.10 -21.64
CA LYS A 164 -1.19 20.64 -22.03
C LYS A 164 -1.07 20.76 -23.55
N ASN A 165 -1.34 19.67 -24.27
CA ASN A 165 -1.22 19.63 -25.72
C ASN A 165 -2.20 20.59 -26.41
N ARG A 166 -3.42 20.73 -25.87
CA ARG A 166 -4.38 21.72 -26.36
C ARG A 166 -3.86 23.16 -26.19
N LEU A 167 -3.30 23.48 -25.02
CA LEU A 167 -2.73 24.80 -24.76
C LEU A 167 -1.53 25.09 -25.65
N ILE A 168 -0.67 24.11 -25.90
CA ILE A 168 0.45 24.24 -26.85
C ILE A 168 -0.07 24.63 -28.23
N CYS A 169 -1.06 23.91 -28.77
CA CYS A 169 -1.67 24.24 -30.06
C CYS A 169 -2.26 25.66 -30.08
N ASP A 170 -2.92 26.08 -29.00
CA ASP A 170 -3.48 27.44 -28.89
C ASP A 170 -2.39 28.51 -28.88
N ILE A 171 -1.28 28.27 -28.17
CA ILE A 171 -0.11 29.17 -28.15
C ILE A 171 0.54 29.27 -29.53
N GLU A 172 0.71 28.16 -30.23
CA GLU A 172 1.27 28.15 -31.59
C GLU A 172 0.40 28.94 -32.56
N ARG A 173 -0.92 28.73 -32.52
CA ARG A 173 -1.88 29.49 -33.31
C ARG A 173 -1.81 30.99 -32.99
N LEU A 174 -1.69 31.35 -31.71
CA LEU A 174 -1.58 32.73 -31.28
C LEU A 174 -0.28 33.36 -31.78
N LYS A 175 0.87 32.67 -31.64
CA LYS A 175 2.17 33.11 -32.18
C LYS A 175 2.10 33.35 -33.68
N ALA A 176 1.49 32.43 -34.45
CA ALA A 176 1.32 32.58 -35.88
C ALA A 176 0.47 33.81 -36.23
N HIS A 177 -0.62 34.05 -35.48
CA HIS A 177 -1.44 35.24 -35.66
C HIS A 177 -0.69 36.53 -35.34
N TYR A 178 0.11 36.57 -34.26
CA TYR A 178 0.95 37.74 -33.95
C TYR A 178 2.02 38.01 -34.99
N ALA A 179 2.69 36.96 -35.49
CA ALA A 179 3.66 37.10 -36.58
C ALA A 179 3.01 37.70 -37.85
N SER A 180 1.71 37.46 -38.08
CA SER A 180 0.98 38.06 -39.21
C SER A 180 0.75 39.57 -39.09
N TYR A 181 0.76 40.14 -37.88
CA TYR A 181 0.60 41.59 -37.70
C TYR A 181 1.83 42.39 -38.12
N GLU A 182 3.03 41.82 -37.98
CA GLU A 182 4.27 42.52 -38.31
C GLU A 182 4.32 43.05 -39.76
N PRO A 183 4.03 42.25 -40.81
CA PRO A 183 3.99 42.78 -42.18
C PRO A 183 2.89 43.82 -42.38
N VAL A 184 1.72 43.66 -41.72
CA VAL A 184 0.61 44.62 -41.82
C VAL A 184 1.00 45.98 -41.21
N LEU A 185 1.67 45.98 -40.06
CA LEU A 185 2.19 47.19 -39.42
C LEU A 185 3.26 47.86 -40.30
N LYS A 186 4.21 47.08 -40.85
CA LYS A 186 5.23 47.61 -41.78
C LYS A 186 4.57 48.30 -42.99
N GLN A 187 3.60 47.64 -43.63
CA GLN A 187 2.86 48.23 -44.75
C GLN A 187 2.10 49.51 -44.35
N LEU A 188 1.50 49.54 -43.15
CA LEU A 188 0.78 50.72 -42.66
C LEU A 188 1.74 51.89 -42.42
N THR A 189 2.92 51.64 -41.84
CA THR A 189 3.97 52.65 -41.66
C THR A 189 4.47 53.18 -43.00
N GLU A 190 4.71 52.32 -43.99
CA GLU A 190 5.13 52.72 -45.34
C GLU A 190 4.07 53.60 -46.03
N LYS A 191 2.79 53.21 -45.94
CA LYS A 191 1.67 53.99 -46.48
C LYS A 191 1.57 55.36 -45.80
N TYR A 192 1.70 55.41 -44.47
CA TYR A 192 1.68 56.66 -43.73
C TYR A 192 2.81 57.61 -44.16
N GLN A 193 4.05 57.11 -44.26
CA GLN A 193 5.19 57.92 -44.71
C GLN A 193 5.00 58.42 -46.14
N THR A 194 4.45 57.59 -47.04
CA THR A 194 4.17 57.98 -48.42
C THR A 194 3.12 59.08 -48.50
N ALA A 195 2.02 58.94 -47.77
CA ALA A 195 0.97 59.95 -47.70
C ALA A 195 1.49 61.28 -47.12
N LEU A 196 2.39 61.21 -46.12
CA LEU A 196 3.01 62.41 -45.54
C LEU A 196 3.90 63.14 -46.56
N ARG A 197 4.72 62.40 -47.31
CA ARG A 197 5.55 62.96 -48.41
C ARG A 197 4.68 63.61 -49.49
N GLN A 198 3.62 62.92 -49.93
CA GLN A 198 2.67 63.45 -50.90
C GLN A 198 1.99 64.74 -50.40
N LYS A 199 1.53 64.75 -49.14
CA LYS A 199 0.93 65.95 -48.52
C LYS A 199 1.90 67.15 -48.54
N MET A 200 3.17 66.92 -48.21
CA MET A 200 4.19 67.98 -48.29
C MET A 200 4.37 68.51 -49.71
N LEU A 201 4.49 67.62 -50.71
CA LEU A 201 4.62 68.02 -52.12
C LEU A 201 3.43 68.84 -52.58
N THR A 202 2.20 68.39 -52.34
CA THR A 202 0.98 69.13 -52.69
C THR A 202 0.88 70.47 -51.98
N SER A 203 1.35 70.56 -50.72
CA SER A 203 1.41 71.84 -50.00
C SER A 203 2.40 72.82 -50.63
N LEU A 204 3.55 72.35 -51.09
CA LEU A 204 4.55 73.16 -51.79
C LEU A 204 4.05 73.61 -53.17
N GLU A 205 3.41 72.72 -53.93
CA GLU A 205 2.77 73.05 -55.21
C GLU A 205 1.68 74.11 -55.04
N ARG A 206 0.84 73.98 -54.01
CA ARG A 206 -0.18 74.98 -53.68
C ARG A 206 0.46 76.33 -53.32
N ALA A 207 1.50 76.34 -52.50
CA ALA A 207 2.22 77.57 -52.14
C ALA A 207 2.84 78.25 -53.36
N ARG A 208 3.42 77.48 -54.29
CA ARG A 208 3.95 78.00 -55.56
C ARG A 208 2.84 78.61 -56.43
N ALA A 209 1.70 77.94 -56.56
CA ALA A 209 0.58 78.43 -57.35
C ALA A 209 0.01 79.75 -56.81
N VAL A 210 -0.07 79.90 -55.48
CA VAL A 210 -0.52 81.15 -54.83
C VAL A 210 0.49 82.29 -55.01
N GLY A 211 1.79 82.01 -55.06
CA GLY A 211 2.83 83.02 -55.30
C GLY A 211 3.02 83.44 -56.77
N GLN A 212 2.29 82.82 -57.71
CA GLN A 212 2.30 83.13 -59.14
C GLN A 212 1.07 83.95 -59.60
N VAL A 213 0.20 84.35 -58.65
CA VAL A 213 -0.93 85.27 -58.84
C VAL A 213 -0.58 86.61 -58.21
#